data_AF-A0A495ZTB5-F1
#
_entry.id   AF-A0A495ZTB5-F1
#
_cell.length_a   1.000
_cell.length_b   1.000
_cell.length_c   1.000
_cell.angle_alpha   90.00
_cell.angle_beta   90.00
_cell.angle_gamma   90.00
#
_symmetry.space_group_name_H-M   'P 1'
#
loop_
_entity.id
_entity.type
_entity.pdbx_description
1 polymer ?
#
loop_
_entity_poly.entity_id
_entity_poly.type
_entity_poly.pdbx_seq_one_letter_code
_entity_poly.pdbx_strand_id
1 'polypeptide(L)'
;MEQIRELAKLLESGISDYDTQLKVLQSERLKYIRLSMTDGFGTEEGQSKDSWLLHLKQLEDSLEVRLKALKQAIQESAASFEEPTAEA
;
A
#
# COMPACT_ATOMS: atom_id res chain seq x y z
N MET A 1 24.07 -6.25 14.59
CA MET A 1 23.08 -5.49 15.39
C MET A 1 22.61 -4.22 14.66
N GLU A 2 23.48 -3.44 14.02
CA GLU A 2 23.07 -2.19 13.35
C GLU A 2 22.19 -2.43 12.10
N GLN A 3 22.55 -3.39 11.25
CA GLN A 3 21.74 -3.79 10.08
C GLN A 3 20.31 -4.22 10.43
N ILE A 4 20.15 -4.91 11.57
CA ILE A 4 18.82 -5.33 12.08
C ILE A 4 18.01 -4.10 12.53
N ARG A 5 18.65 -3.08 13.12
CA ARG A 5 17.98 -1.83 13.51
C ARG A 5 17.58 -1.00 12.30
N GLU A 6 18.43 -0.93 11.29
CA GLU A 6 18.11 -0.23 10.04
C GLU A 6 16.93 -0.88 9.32
N LEU A 7 16.92 -2.22 9.23
CA LEU A 7 15.79 -2.97 8.69
C LEU A 7 14.51 -2.69 9.48
N ALA A 8 14.56 -2.74 10.81
CA ALA A 8 13.39 -2.47 11.65
C ALA A 8 12.80 -1.08 11.40
N LYS A 9 13.63 -0.04 11.29
CA LYS A 9 13.19 1.32 10.96
C LYS A 9 12.54 1.41 9.58
N LEU A 10 13.12 0.73 8.58
CA LEU A 10 12.58 0.72 7.23
C LEU A 10 11.22 0.02 7.18
N LEU A 11 11.06 -1.08 7.92
CA LEU A 11 9.80 -1.79 8.06
C LEU A 11 8.75 -0.97 8.80
N GLU A 12 9.11 -0.30 9.89
CA GLU A 12 8.20 0.59 10.61
C GLU A 12 7.68 1.72 9.72
N SER A 13 8.58 2.39 8.98
CA SER A 13 8.19 3.42 8.01
C SER A 13 7.27 2.86 6.94
N GLY A 14 7.62 1.70 6.39
CA GLY A 14 6.83 1.03 5.35
C GLY A 14 5.43 0.62 5.81
N ILE A 15 5.31 0.08 7.03
CA ILE A 15 4.04 -0.28 7.65
C ILE A 15 3.20 0.97 7.91
N SER A 16 3.81 2.05 8.41
CA SER A 16 3.11 3.31 8.67
C SER A 16 2.55 3.93 7.39
N ASP A 17 3.33 3.93 6.30
CA ASP A 17 2.89 4.40 5.00
C ASP A 17 1.76 3.52 4.44
N TYR A 18 1.87 2.20 4.58
CA TYR A 18 0.83 1.27 4.15
C TYR A 18 -0.49 1.50 4.91
N ASP A 19 -0.44 1.64 6.24
CA ASP A 19 -1.63 1.91 7.07
C ASP A 19 -2.29 3.25 6.71
N THR A 20 -1.48 4.28 6.45
CA THR A 20 -1.97 5.59 5.98
C THR A 20 -2.73 5.45 4.66
N GLN A 21 -2.17 4.73 3.68
CA GLN A 21 -2.84 4.52 2.39
C GLN A 21 -4.08 3.62 2.51
N LEU A 22 -4.08 2.65 3.43
CA LEU A 22 -5.24 1.81 3.71
C LEU A 22 -6.42 2.64 4.23
N LYS A 23 -6.15 3.60 5.13
CA LYS A 23 -7.17 4.53 5.64
C LYS A 23 -7.73 5.42 4.54
N VAL A 24 -6.89 5.87 3.59
CA VAL A 24 -7.36 6.61 2.41
C VAL A 24 -8.31 5.75 1.58
N LEU A 25 -7.93 4.52 1.24
CA LEU A 25 -8.79 3.60 0.49
C LEU A 25 -10.12 3.34 1.21
N GLN A 26 -10.10 3.13 2.53
CA GLN A 26 -11.31 2.94 3.32
C GLN A 26 -12.23 4.16 3.28
N SER A 27 -11.66 5.37 3.41
CA SER A 27 -12.40 6.63 3.31
C SER A 27 -13.05 6.80 1.93
N GLU A 28 -12.31 6.54 0.86
CA GLU A 28 -12.84 6.65 -0.51
C GLU A 28 -13.91 5.60 -0.80
N ARG A 29 -13.76 4.36 -0.30
CA ARG A 29 -14.80 3.32 -0.40
C ARG A 29 -16.08 3.74 0.33
N LEU A 30 -15.98 4.33 1.51
CA LEU A 30 -17.15 4.84 2.25
C LEU A 30 -17.83 5.98 1.48
N LYS A 31 -17.06 6.86 0.85
CA LYS A 31 -17.59 7.92 -0.01
C LYS A 31 -18.30 7.36 -1.23
N TYR A 32 -17.73 6.36 -1.91
CA TYR A 32 -18.36 5.67 -3.02
C TYR A 32 -19.69 5.00 -2.62
N ILE A 33 -19.73 4.32 -1.46
CA ILE A 33 -20.96 3.71 -0.94
C ILE A 33 -22.02 4.78 -0.71
N ARG A 34 -21.66 5.91 -0.08
CA ARG A 34 -22.58 7.03 0.13
C ARG A 34 -23.15 7.54 -1.20
N LEU A 35 -22.29 7.79 -2.18
CA LEU A 35 -22.71 8.26 -3.51
C LEU A 35 -23.63 7.25 -4.21
N SER A 36 -23.36 5.95 -4.04
CA SER A 36 -24.20 4.88 -4.58
C SER A 36 -25.57 4.80 -3.93
N MET A 37 -25.68 5.13 -2.64
CA MET A 37 -26.96 5.13 -1.93
C MET A 37 -27.81 6.36 -2.23
N THR A 38 -27.19 7.47 -2.62
CA THR A 38 -27.88 8.74 -2.88
C THR A 38 -28.01 9.07 -4.37
N ASP A 39 -27.63 8.15 -5.26
CA ASP A 39 -27.45 8.40 -6.70
C ASP A 39 -26.65 9.70 -6.97
N GLY A 40 -25.66 9.98 -6.13
CA GLY A 40 -24.93 11.25 -6.10
C GLY A 40 -23.75 11.33 -7.06
N PHE A 41 -23.59 10.37 -7.97
CA PHE A 41 -22.53 10.38 -8.96
C PHE A 41 -22.76 11.50 -9.98
N GLY A 42 -21.70 12.22 -10.33
CA GLY A 42 -21.75 13.22 -11.40
C GLY A 42 -21.73 12.56 -12.78
N THR A 43 -22.07 13.34 -13.80
CA THR A 43 -21.99 12.93 -15.21
C THR A 43 -20.70 13.41 -15.89
N GLU A 44 -19.91 14.24 -15.19
CA GLU A 44 -18.63 14.75 -15.66
C GLU A 44 -17.51 13.71 -15.54
N GLU A 45 -16.46 13.89 -16.34
CA GLU A 45 -15.26 13.07 -16.29
C GLU A 45 -14.66 13.08 -14.87
N GLY A 46 -14.39 11.88 -14.33
CA GLY A 46 -13.89 11.73 -12.96
C GLY A 46 -14.97 11.67 -11.88
N GLN A 47 -16.23 11.98 -12.20
CA GLN A 47 -17.34 11.97 -11.23
C GLN A 47 -18.34 10.83 -11.45
N SER A 48 -18.27 10.19 -12.61
CA SER A 48 -19.10 9.03 -12.93
C SER A 48 -18.81 7.84 -12.01
N LYS A 49 -19.79 6.94 -11.88
CA LYS A 49 -19.64 5.70 -11.11
C LYS A 49 -18.45 4.86 -11.57
N ASP A 50 -18.23 4.79 -12.89
CA ASP A 50 -17.12 4.02 -13.47
C ASP A 50 -15.76 4.67 -13.18
N SER A 51 -15.69 6.01 -13.24
CA SER A 51 -14.49 6.76 -12.84
C SER A 51 -14.15 6.53 -11.37
N TRP A 52 -15.16 6.48 -10.49
CA TRP A 52 -14.98 6.14 -9.08
C TRP A 52 -14.48 4.72 -8.87
N LEU A 53 -15.05 3.74 -9.56
CA LEU A 53 -14.59 2.35 -9.48
C LEU A 53 -13.13 2.20 -9.95
N LEU A 54 -12.77 2.88 -11.04
CA LEU A 54 -11.39 2.93 -11.51
C LEU A 54 -10.45 3.55 -10.47
N HIS A 55 -10.85 4.67 -9.86
CA HIS A 55 -10.07 5.32 -8.80
C HIS A 55 -9.84 4.39 -7.61
N LEU A 56 -10.89 3.71 -7.12
CA LEU A 56 -10.77 2.74 -6.04
C LEU A 56 -9.84 1.59 -6.41
N LYS A 57 -9.93 1.08 -7.64
CA LYS A 57 -9.05 0.01 -8.13
C LYS A 57 -7.58 0.45 -8.15
N GLN A 58 -7.30 1.67 -8.59
CA GLN A 58 -5.94 2.22 -8.57
C GLN A 58 -5.37 2.34 -7.15
N LEU A 59 -6.19 2.72 -6.17
CA LEU A 59 -5.78 2.74 -4.76
C LEU A 59 -5.50 1.34 -4.22
N GLU A 60 -6.33 0.36 -4.57
CA GLU A 60 -6.12 -1.05 -4.21
C GLU A 60 -4.83 -1.61 -4.82
N ASP A 61 -4.59 -1.37 -6.11
CA ASP A 61 -3.40 -1.84 -6.82
C ASP A 61 -2.13 -1.21 -6.23
N SER A 62 -2.18 0.08 -5.89
CA SER A 62 -1.08 0.78 -5.21
C SER A 62 -0.73 0.15 -3.86
N LEU A 63 -1.74 -0.24 -3.07
CA LEU A 63 -1.52 -0.95 -1.80
C LEU A 63 -0.92 -2.33 -2.01
N GLU A 64 -1.37 -3.08 -3.02
CA GLU A 64 -0.82 -4.40 -3.34
C GLU A 64 0.65 -4.31 -3.72
N VAL A 65 1.03 -3.33 -4.55
CA VAL A 65 2.43 -3.06 -4.92
C VAL A 65 3.28 -2.76 -3.68
N ARG A 66 2.79 -1.90 -2.77
CA ARG A 66 3.49 -1.57 -1.52
C ARG A 66 3.67 -2.80 -0.63
N LEU A 67 2.64 -3.61 -0.46
CA LEU A 67 2.72 -4.83 0.33
C LEU A 67 3.73 -5.82 -0.26
N LYS A 68 3.75 -5.96 -1.60
CA LYS A 68 4.71 -6.81 -2.29
C LYS A 68 6.14 -6.30 -2.09
N ALA A 69 6.36 -5.00 -2.20
CA ALA A 69 7.67 -4.38 -1.98
C ALA A 69 8.16 -4.60 -0.54
N LEU A 70 7.28 -4.46 0.47
CA LEU A 70 7.64 -4.75 1.86
C LEU A 70 8.03 -6.21 2.08
N LYS A 71 7.25 -7.15 1.54
CA LYS A 71 7.57 -8.58 1.61
C LYS A 71 8.90 -8.91 0.95
N GLN A 72 9.16 -8.32 -0.22
CA GLN A 72 10.40 -8.48 -0.95
C GLN A 72 11.60 -7.96 -0.15
N ALA A 73 11.50 -6.74 0.41
CA ALA A 73 12.57 -6.16 1.22
C ALA A 73 12.89 -7.00 2.47
N ILE A 74 11.88 -7.61 3.11
CA ILE A 74 12.08 -8.54 4.22
C ILE A 74 12.85 -9.78 3.75
N GLN A 75 12.45 -10.37 2.63
CA GLN A 75 13.09 -11.58 2.08
C GLN A 75 14.55 -11.32 1.68
N GLU A 76 14.81 -10.19 1.00
CA GLU A 76 16.16 -9.79 0.61
C GLU A 76 17.04 -9.54 1.83
N SER A 77 16.51 -8.86 2.85
CA SER A 77 17.26 -8.66 4.08
C SER A 77 17.52 -9.97 4.83
N ALA A 78 16.54 -10.87 4.92
CA ALA A 78 16.74 -12.19 5.52
C ALA A 78 17.84 -12.98 4.80
N ALA A 79 17.85 -12.98 3.46
CA ALA A 79 18.89 -13.64 2.67
C ALA A 79 20.28 -13.06 2.94
N SER A 80 20.39 -11.73 3.10
CA SER A 80 21.67 -11.08 3.43
C SER A 80 22.24 -11.45 4.81
N PHE A 81 21.41 -11.98 5.73
CA PHE A 81 21.87 -12.52 7.01
C PHE A 81 22.30 -14.00 6.93
N GLU A 82 21.87 -14.73 5.89
CA GLU A 82 22.20 -16.15 5.70
C GLU A 82 23.47 -16.36 4.87
N GLU A 83 23.93 -15.37 4.11
CA GLU A 83 25.22 -15.45 3.41
C GLU A 83 26.37 -15.46 4.44
N PRO A 84 27.14 -16.56 4.53
CA PRO A 84 28.37 -16.54 5.30
C PRO A 84 29.32 -15.59 4.58
N THR A 85 29.87 -14.63 5.31
CA THR A 85 31.05 -13.86 4.89
C THR A 85 32.16 -14.84 4.51
N ALA A 86 32.23 -15.20 3.24
CA ALA A 86 33.28 -16.00 2.67
C ALA A 86 34.45 -15.09 2.30
N GLU A 87 35.08 -14.49 3.31
CA GLU A 87 36.42 -13.91 3.18
C GLU A 87 37.23 -14.33 4.41
N ALA A 88 38.14 -15.27 4.17
CA ALA A 88 39.24 -15.70 5.03
C ALA A 88 40.56 -15.39 4.31
#